data_AF-E8N4I0-F1
#
_entry.id   AF-E8N4I0-F1
#
_cell.length_a   1.000
_cell.length_b   1.000
_cell.length_c   1.000
_cell.angle_alpha   90.00
_cell.angle_beta   90.00
_cell.angle_gamma   90.00
#
_symmetry.space_group_name_H-M   'P 1'
#
loop_
_entity.id
_entity.type
_entity.pdbx_description
1 polymer ?
#
loop_
_entity_poly.entity_id
_entity_poly.type
_entity_poly.pdbx_seq_one_letter_code
_entity_poly.pdbx_strand_id
1 'polypeptide(L)'
;MEPVQEKRWKIAPVVPSYLVEELKDYSPVTRQLLYNRGITSKIEAEHYLQADLPGYSPFLLSGMTEVVDRLLYAVDHREKIAIYGDYDVDGVTATTLMVEVLQAYGADVQWYIPNRFDEGYGLNADAVRELHERGVDVLLTVDCGIRSPGEARLAAQQGMDIIISDHHQPGSELPEAVGVICPKQAGNVYPYEHLSGVGLAFKIAEALLLRRPLVGVSAHNWLDLVALGTVADVVPLTGENRSLVRKGLEILKQSNREGILALARVAGLKLPSIESSHIGFILGPRLNAAGRVESAKAAVELLLARDLFQAGILAQQLDAQNRERQRLTQEVQERAIEIASAGKSDYLIMAFDPAFNPGVVGLAASRLVELYYRPAIVGQSEEDAGQTRASCRSIPEFHITRALDQCAELLERHGGHQAAAGFTVRNENLPVLQERLSSIAEQTLGNLDLIPSLHADMELPLSEIQPEVLWDLRRLQPTGEGNPEAFFVSRGVQVKDARCVGARGEHLKLSLVDGRIVWDAIAFRQGHHIQNMPRFVDVLYTLEQNTYNGNTTLQLRVRDLKPAQ
;
A
#
# COMPACT_ATOMS: atom_id res chain seq x y z
N MET A 1 28.34 8.55 -2.18
CA MET A 1 27.68 7.84 -1.07
C MET A 1 27.57 6.37 -1.45
N GLU A 2 27.99 5.44 -0.58
CA GLU A 2 27.87 3.99 -0.86
C GLU A 2 26.52 3.46 -0.37
N PRO A 3 25.90 2.49 -1.07
CA PRO A 3 24.70 1.82 -0.55
C PRO A 3 24.97 1.14 0.79
N VAL A 4 23.94 1.04 1.62
CA VAL A 4 24.03 0.39 2.93
C VAL A 4 24.39 -1.08 2.77
N GLN A 5 25.50 -1.49 3.39
CA GLN A 5 25.97 -2.88 3.41
C GLN A 5 25.63 -3.60 4.73
N GLU A 6 25.55 -2.86 5.84
CA GLU A 6 25.30 -3.42 7.17
C GLU A 6 23.89 -3.10 7.66
N LYS A 7 23.27 -4.07 8.34
CA LYS A 7 21.96 -3.90 8.96
C LYS A 7 21.97 -4.47 10.37
N ARG A 8 21.35 -3.77 11.31
CA ARG A 8 21.21 -4.23 12.69
C ARG A 8 20.03 -5.18 12.82
N TRP A 9 20.28 -6.40 13.26
CA TRP A 9 19.18 -7.34 13.56
C TRP A 9 18.67 -7.12 14.97
N LYS A 10 17.37 -6.86 15.10
CA LYS A 10 16.66 -6.72 16.37
C LYS A 10 15.73 -7.91 16.54
N ILE A 11 16.00 -8.73 17.55
CA ILE A 11 15.22 -9.93 17.85
C ILE A 11 14.21 -9.57 18.93
N ALA A 12 12.97 -9.99 18.74
CA ALA A 12 11.91 -9.72 19.71
C ALA A 12 12.21 -10.38 21.08
N PRO A 13 11.73 -9.79 22.19
CA PRO A 13 11.91 -10.37 23.51
C PRO A 13 11.18 -11.72 23.61
N VAL A 14 11.77 -12.65 24.36
CA VAL A 14 11.20 -13.98 24.59
C VAL A 14 9.86 -13.86 25.33
N VAL A 15 8.88 -14.65 24.91
CA VAL A 15 7.56 -14.73 25.53
C VAL A 15 7.67 -15.02 27.04
N PRO A 16 7.05 -14.21 27.92
CA PRO A 16 7.08 -14.44 29.36
C PRO A 16 6.38 -15.73 29.79
N SER A 17 6.85 -16.34 30.88
CA SER A 17 6.34 -17.63 31.38
C SER A 17 4.84 -17.66 31.67
N TYR A 18 4.26 -16.56 32.19
CA TYR A 18 2.81 -16.49 32.45
C TYR A 18 2.00 -16.62 31.15
N LEU A 19 2.50 -16.09 30.04
CA LEU A 19 1.80 -16.13 28.75
C LEU A 19 2.01 -17.46 28.03
N VAL A 20 3.11 -18.15 28.31
CA VAL A 20 3.33 -19.53 27.84
C VAL A 20 2.24 -20.48 28.34
N GLU A 21 1.81 -20.33 29.59
CA GLU A 21 0.72 -21.12 30.18
C GLU A 21 -0.65 -20.74 29.62
N GLU A 22 -0.92 -19.44 29.46
CA GLU A 22 -2.18 -18.94 28.87
C GLU A 22 -2.36 -19.43 27.41
N LEU A 23 -1.27 -19.48 26.64
CA LEU A 23 -1.27 -19.90 25.22
C LEU A 23 -0.76 -21.33 25.03
N LYS A 24 -0.85 -22.19 26.05
CA LYS A 24 -0.29 -23.56 26.03
C LYS A 24 -0.85 -24.47 24.92
N ASP A 25 -2.01 -24.14 24.37
CA ASP A 25 -2.64 -24.89 23.28
C ASP A 25 -1.96 -24.65 21.91
N TYR A 26 -1.09 -23.63 21.81
CA TYR A 26 -0.36 -23.29 20.58
C TYR A 26 1.08 -23.81 20.62
N SER A 27 1.73 -23.96 19.46
CA SER A 27 3.15 -24.32 19.37
C SER A 27 4.05 -23.24 20.01
N PRO A 28 5.27 -23.55 20.49
CA PRO A 28 6.19 -22.55 21.03
C PRO A 28 6.45 -21.38 20.07
N VAL A 29 6.59 -21.68 18.77
CA VAL A 29 6.74 -20.66 17.72
C VAL A 29 5.49 -19.78 17.65
N THR A 30 4.29 -20.36 17.56
CA THR A 30 3.05 -19.58 17.52
C THR A 30 2.88 -18.69 18.75
N ARG A 31 3.20 -19.18 19.96
CA ARG A 31 3.13 -18.37 21.19
C ARG A 31 4.01 -17.13 21.10
N GLN A 32 5.24 -17.29 20.62
CA GLN A 32 6.17 -16.19 20.42
C GLN A 32 5.65 -15.19 19.36
N LEU A 33 5.14 -15.69 18.24
CA LEU A 33 4.59 -14.86 17.16
C LEU A 33 3.36 -14.05 17.60
N LEU A 34 2.48 -14.65 18.41
CA LEU A 34 1.32 -13.99 19.00
C LEU A 34 1.75 -12.90 19.99
N TYR A 35 2.69 -13.21 20.90
CA TYR A 35 3.22 -12.24 21.85
C TYR A 35 3.85 -11.03 21.17
N ASN A 36 4.64 -11.25 20.11
CA ASN A 36 5.25 -10.17 19.32
C ASN A 36 4.22 -9.23 18.66
N ARG A 37 2.99 -9.70 18.49
CA ARG A 37 1.85 -8.97 17.92
C ARG A 37 0.93 -8.38 18.99
N GLY A 38 1.34 -8.41 20.26
CA GLY A 38 0.58 -7.87 21.39
C GLY A 38 -0.59 -8.73 21.84
N ILE A 39 -0.68 -9.99 21.39
CA ILE A 39 -1.77 -10.91 21.75
C ILE A 39 -1.42 -11.63 23.04
N THR A 40 -2.29 -11.50 24.04
CA THR A 40 -2.00 -11.93 25.41
C THR A 40 -3.03 -12.86 26.02
N SER A 41 -4.10 -13.20 25.30
CA SER A 41 -5.11 -14.17 25.74
C SER A 41 -5.44 -15.19 24.66
N LYS A 42 -6.00 -16.33 25.08
CA LYS A 42 -6.48 -17.36 24.14
C LYS A 42 -7.57 -16.84 23.19
N ILE A 43 -8.50 -16.03 23.69
CA ILE A 43 -9.60 -15.46 22.91
C ILE A 43 -9.05 -14.55 21.79
N GLU A 44 -8.11 -13.65 22.13
CA GLU A 44 -7.44 -12.79 21.15
C GLU A 44 -6.68 -13.62 20.10
N ALA A 45 -6.01 -14.70 20.53
CA ALA A 45 -5.27 -15.58 19.63
C ALA A 45 -6.20 -16.31 18.64
N GLU A 46 -7.35 -16.80 19.08
CA GLU A 46 -8.36 -17.41 18.22
C GLU A 46 -8.88 -16.41 17.18
N HIS A 47 -9.35 -15.25 17.62
CA HIS A 47 -9.83 -14.19 16.73
C HIS A 47 -8.78 -13.73 15.72
N TYR A 48 -7.54 -13.54 16.17
CA TYR A 48 -6.44 -13.15 15.30
C TYR A 48 -6.09 -14.25 14.30
N LEU A 49 -5.93 -15.50 14.72
CA LEU A 49 -5.51 -16.56 13.78
C LEU A 49 -6.61 -16.89 12.77
N GLN A 50 -7.89 -16.74 13.13
CA GLN A 50 -9.04 -16.92 12.23
C GLN A 50 -9.27 -15.68 11.33
N ALA A 51 -8.83 -14.49 11.76
CA ALA A 51 -9.27 -13.19 11.21
C ALA A 51 -10.79 -13.11 11.12
N ASP A 52 -11.42 -13.24 12.28
CA ASP A 52 -12.86 -13.15 12.40
C ASP A 52 -13.36 -11.77 11.98
N LEU A 53 -14.37 -11.75 11.12
CA LEU A 53 -15.03 -10.51 10.75
C LEU A 53 -15.91 -10.07 11.94
N PRO A 54 -15.62 -8.92 12.57
CA PRO A 54 -16.24 -8.54 13.84
C PRO A 54 -17.74 -8.17 13.74
N GLY A 55 -18.31 -8.13 12.52
CA GLY A 55 -19.76 -7.95 12.32
C GLY A 55 -20.29 -6.57 12.70
N TYR A 56 -19.44 -5.54 12.70
CA TYR A 56 -19.84 -4.18 13.04
C TYR A 56 -20.92 -3.67 12.08
N SER A 57 -22.03 -3.18 12.62
CA SER A 57 -23.09 -2.58 11.81
C SER A 57 -22.54 -1.36 11.05
N PRO A 58 -22.77 -1.24 9.72
CA PRO A 58 -22.35 -0.07 8.97
C PRO A 58 -23.03 1.21 9.46
N PHE A 59 -24.20 1.13 10.08
CA PHE A 59 -24.92 2.28 10.65
C PHE A 59 -24.27 2.88 11.90
N LEU A 60 -23.17 2.29 12.40
CA LEU A 60 -22.31 2.93 13.41
C LEU A 60 -21.38 3.99 12.81
N LEU A 61 -21.21 4.03 11.47
CA LEU A 61 -20.53 5.12 10.79
C LEU A 61 -21.45 6.35 10.76
N SER A 62 -20.93 7.49 11.22
CA SER A 62 -21.63 8.77 11.12
C SER A 62 -22.04 9.06 9.66
N GLY A 63 -23.25 9.58 9.47
CA GLY A 63 -23.80 9.92 8.15
C GLY A 63 -24.32 8.73 7.33
N MET A 64 -24.10 7.47 7.76
CA MET A 64 -24.47 6.31 6.95
C MET A 64 -25.98 6.21 6.69
N THR A 65 -26.82 6.59 7.64
CA THR A 65 -28.28 6.54 7.47
C THR A 65 -28.74 7.51 6.39
N GLU A 66 -28.28 8.76 6.48
CA GLU A 66 -28.58 9.85 5.55
C GLU A 66 -28.10 9.50 4.13
N VAL A 67 -26.89 8.93 4.02
CA VAL A 67 -26.33 8.47 2.73
C VAL A 67 -27.17 7.37 2.11
N VAL A 68 -27.52 6.33 2.88
CA VAL A 68 -28.32 5.21 2.38
C VAL A 68 -29.70 5.68 1.93
N ASP A 69 -30.37 6.48 2.76
CA ASP A 69 -31.70 6.99 2.44
C ASP A 69 -31.66 7.89 1.19
N ARG A 70 -30.62 8.73 1.04
CA ARG A 70 -30.44 9.59 -0.14
C ARG A 70 -30.16 8.82 -1.42
N LEU A 71 -29.29 7.81 -1.37
CA LEU A 71 -28.97 6.98 -2.54
C LEU A 71 -30.18 6.15 -2.99
N LEU A 72 -30.94 5.57 -2.05
CA LEU A 72 -32.16 4.85 -2.38
C LEU A 72 -33.25 5.77 -2.94
N TYR A 73 -33.35 7.00 -2.43
CA TYR A 73 -34.23 8.02 -3.02
C TYR A 73 -33.86 8.32 -4.47
N ALA A 74 -32.56 8.52 -4.75
CA ALA A 74 -32.07 8.74 -6.12
C ALA A 74 -32.43 7.59 -7.06
N VAL A 75 -32.26 6.35 -6.60
CA VAL A 75 -32.65 5.14 -7.33
C VAL A 75 -34.15 5.15 -7.64
N ASP A 76 -35.00 5.43 -6.65
CA ASP A 76 -36.46 5.40 -6.81
C ASP A 76 -36.97 6.49 -7.76
N HIS A 77 -36.31 7.65 -7.77
CA HIS A 77 -36.69 8.81 -8.58
C HIS A 77 -35.93 8.89 -9.91
N ARG A 78 -35.05 7.92 -10.20
CA ARG A 78 -34.19 7.88 -11.38
C ARG A 78 -33.35 9.14 -11.56
N GLU A 79 -32.89 9.69 -10.44
CA GLU A 79 -31.92 10.76 -10.41
C GLU A 79 -30.58 10.26 -10.94
N LYS A 80 -29.83 11.12 -11.63
CA LYS A 80 -28.52 10.78 -12.17
C LYS A 80 -27.47 10.81 -11.05
N ILE A 81 -26.82 9.67 -10.84
CA ILE A 81 -25.78 9.52 -9.82
C ILE A 81 -24.40 9.51 -10.50
N ALA A 82 -23.45 10.27 -9.95
CA ALA A 82 -22.05 10.19 -10.32
C ALA A 82 -21.20 9.72 -9.14
N ILE A 83 -20.29 8.76 -9.39
CA ILE A 83 -19.25 8.36 -8.45
C ILE A 83 -17.96 9.10 -8.79
N TYR A 84 -17.43 9.88 -7.85
CA TYR A 84 -16.14 10.54 -8.00
C TYR A 84 -15.10 9.81 -7.16
N GLY A 85 -14.15 9.15 -7.80
CA GLY A 85 -13.07 8.43 -7.12
C GLY A 85 -11.71 9.11 -7.23
N ASP A 86 -10.73 8.62 -6.46
CA ASP A 86 -9.32 8.95 -6.69
C ASP A 86 -8.67 8.06 -7.78
N TYR A 87 -7.52 8.49 -8.28
CA TYR A 87 -6.80 7.86 -9.39
C TYR A 87 -5.94 6.64 -9.00
N ASP A 88 -5.81 6.33 -7.72
CA ASP A 88 -5.07 5.15 -7.26
C ASP A 88 -5.96 3.90 -7.16
N VAL A 89 -5.39 2.76 -6.77
CA VAL A 89 -6.15 1.50 -6.73
C VAL A 89 -7.31 1.54 -5.75
N ASP A 90 -7.19 2.27 -4.63
CA ASP A 90 -8.26 2.33 -3.64
C ASP A 90 -9.45 3.10 -4.21
N GLY A 91 -9.23 4.32 -4.70
CA GLY A 91 -10.24 5.10 -5.41
C GLY A 91 -10.85 4.40 -6.62
N VAL A 92 -10.03 3.73 -7.44
CA VAL A 92 -10.47 2.95 -8.62
C VAL A 92 -11.37 1.76 -8.20
N THR A 93 -10.97 1.01 -7.17
CA THR A 93 -11.74 -0.16 -6.71
C THR A 93 -13.01 0.26 -5.95
N ALA A 94 -12.96 1.33 -5.17
CA ALA A 94 -14.11 1.94 -4.51
C ALA A 94 -15.14 2.45 -5.53
N THR A 95 -14.66 3.11 -6.60
CA THR A 95 -15.50 3.58 -7.70
C THR A 95 -16.18 2.41 -8.41
N THR A 96 -15.39 1.40 -8.79
CA THR A 96 -15.90 0.18 -9.43
C THR A 96 -16.97 -0.49 -8.57
N LEU A 97 -16.72 -0.62 -7.27
CA LEU A 97 -17.63 -1.24 -6.31
C LEU A 97 -18.96 -0.46 -6.26
N MET A 98 -18.92 0.86 -6.07
CA MET A 98 -20.16 1.65 -5.97
C MET A 98 -20.95 1.71 -7.28
N VAL A 99 -20.26 1.74 -8.43
CA VAL A 99 -20.91 1.64 -9.74
C VAL A 99 -21.67 0.32 -9.85
N GLU A 100 -21.04 -0.82 -9.55
CA GLU A 100 -21.70 -2.13 -9.64
C GLU A 100 -22.85 -2.29 -8.64
N VAL A 101 -22.69 -1.78 -7.42
CA VAL A 101 -23.73 -1.83 -6.37
C VAL A 101 -24.95 -1.04 -6.80
N LEU A 102 -24.79 0.21 -7.22
CA LEU A 102 -25.92 1.05 -7.61
C LEU A 102 -26.57 0.58 -8.92
N GLN A 103 -25.79 0.02 -9.85
CA GLN A 103 -26.35 -0.65 -11.04
C GLN A 103 -27.17 -1.89 -10.67
N ALA A 104 -26.79 -2.64 -9.62
CA ALA A 104 -27.61 -3.76 -9.13
C ALA A 104 -28.96 -3.29 -8.56
N TYR A 105 -29.05 -2.06 -8.06
CA TYR A 105 -30.31 -1.39 -7.69
C TYR A 105 -31.06 -0.80 -8.88
N GLY A 106 -30.51 -0.85 -10.10
CA GLY A 106 -31.11 -0.33 -11.32
C GLY A 106 -30.90 1.16 -11.55
N ALA A 107 -29.96 1.79 -10.84
CA ALA A 107 -29.61 3.19 -11.06
C ALA A 107 -28.82 3.39 -12.36
N ASP A 108 -29.00 4.56 -12.99
CA ASP A 108 -28.11 5.06 -14.05
C ASP A 108 -26.94 5.79 -13.40
N VAL A 109 -25.75 5.19 -13.51
CA VAL A 109 -24.57 5.61 -12.74
C VAL A 109 -23.44 5.93 -13.71
N GLN A 110 -22.97 7.17 -13.65
CA GLN A 110 -21.71 7.58 -14.27
C GLN A 110 -20.61 7.66 -13.22
N TRP A 111 -19.36 7.79 -13.67
CA TRP A 111 -18.22 7.90 -12.78
C TRP A 111 -17.19 8.89 -13.32
N TYR A 112 -16.37 9.42 -12.43
CA TYR A 112 -15.31 10.37 -12.71
C TYR A 112 -14.06 9.99 -11.92
N ILE A 113 -12.91 10.01 -12.58
CA ILE A 113 -11.59 9.86 -11.97
C ILE A 113 -10.74 11.02 -12.45
N PRO A 114 -10.18 11.86 -11.56
CA PRO A 114 -9.38 13.01 -11.95
C PRO A 114 -8.06 12.61 -12.58
N ASN A 115 -7.53 13.47 -13.45
CA ASN A 115 -6.16 13.33 -13.93
C ASN A 115 -5.17 13.88 -12.90
N ARG A 116 -4.29 13.01 -12.38
CA ARG A 116 -3.22 13.38 -11.43
C ARG A 116 -2.33 14.53 -11.90
N PHE A 117 -2.08 14.64 -13.20
CA PHE A 117 -1.17 15.63 -13.77
C PHE A 117 -1.83 16.99 -14.00
N ASP A 118 -3.05 16.97 -14.52
CA ASP A 118 -3.77 18.18 -14.94
C ASP A 118 -4.59 18.77 -13.78
N GLU A 119 -5.27 17.91 -13.02
CA GLU A 119 -6.23 18.30 -11.99
C GLU A 119 -5.69 18.12 -10.58
N GLY A 120 -4.73 17.20 -10.39
CA GLY A 120 -4.16 16.89 -9.08
C GLY A 120 -5.00 15.90 -8.27
N TYR A 121 -4.90 15.98 -6.95
CA TYR A 121 -5.58 15.09 -6.00
C TYR A 121 -6.80 15.76 -5.38
N GLY A 122 -7.85 14.97 -5.18
CA GLY A 122 -9.08 15.36 -4.48
C GLY A 122 -10.14 15.95 -5.41
N LEU A 123 -11.32 16.20 -4.82
CA LEU A 123 -12.44 16.83 -5.51
C LEU A 123 -12.03 18.23 -5.98
N ASN A 124 -12.29 18.55 -7.25
CA ASN A 124 -11.98 19.85 -7.83
C ASN A 124 -13.21 20.55 -8.41
N ALA A 125 -13.18 21.88 -8.43
CA ALA A 125 -14.32 22.70 -8.82
C ALA A 125 -14.73 22.53 -10.30
N ASP A 126 -13.77 22.29 -11.20
CA ASP A 126 -14.06 22.16 -12.63
C ASP A 126 -14.83 20.87 -12.91
N ALA A 127 -14.42 19.76 -12.30
CA ALA A 127 -15.13 18.49 -12.37
C ALA A 127 -16.53 18.57 -11.75
N VAL A 128 -16.71 19.31 -10.63
CA VAL A 128 -18.04 19.56 -10.04
C VAL A 128 -18.95 20.28 -11.05
N ARG A 129 -18.44 21.33 -11.71
CA ARG A 129 -19.21 22.06 -12.73
C ARG A 129 -19.53 21.17 -13.93
N GLU A 130 -18.56 20.40 -14.41
CA GLU A 130 -18.73 19.47 -15.53
C GLU A 130 -19.81 18.42 -15.23
N LEU A 131 -19.80 17.84 -14.02
CA LEU A 131 -20.80 16.87 -13.59
C LEU A 131 -22.19 17.50 -13.45
N HIS A 132 -22.27 18.71 -12.91
CA HIS A 132 -23.52 19.48 -12.90
C HIS A 132 -24.05 19.76 -14.32
N GLU A 133 -23.18 20.16 -15.26
CA GLU A 133 -23.56 20.37 -16.67
C GLU A 133 -24.05 19.09 -17.36
N ARG A 134 -23.58 17.91 -16.92
CA ARG A 134 -24.11 16.59 -17.35
C ARG A 134 -25.45 16.24 -16.71
N GLY A 135 -25.96 17.10 -15.84
CA GLY A 135 -27.22 16.94 -15.11
C GLY A 135 -27.13 15.93 -13.98
N VAL A 136 -25.96 15.78 -13.34
CA VAL A 136 -25.84 14.97 -12.12
C VAL A 136 -26.66 15.61 -11.01
N ASP A 137 -27.51 14.81 -10.39
CA ASP A 137 -28.33 15.21 -9.23
C ASP A 137 -27.62 14.84 -7.92
N VAL A 138 -26.92 13.69 -7.90
CA VAL A 138 -26.19 13.18 -6.73
C VAL A 138 -24.76 12.85 -7.05
N LEU A 139 -23.83 13.46 -6.32
CA LEU A 139 -22.41 13.18 -6.38
C LEU A 139 -21.96 12.42 -5.14
N LEU A 140 -21.55 11.17 -5.29
CA LEU A 140 -20.90 10.39 -4.23
C LEU A 140 -19.39 10.37 -4.47
N THR A 141 -18.62 11.00 -3.58
CA THR A 141 -17.17 10.85 -3.59
C THR A 141 -16.77 9.58 -2.84
N VAL A 142 -15.77 8.87 -3.36
CA VAL A 142 -15.17 7.69 -2.73
C VAL A 142 -13.66 7.87 -2.69
N ASP A 143 -13.07 7.63 -1.52
CA ASP A 143 -11.64 7.78 -1.27
C ASP A 143 -11.09 9.21 -1.40
N CYS A 144 -11.97 10.20 -1.45
CA CYS A 144 -11.58 11.61 -1.45
C CYS A 144 -12.72 12.52 -0.99
N GLY A 145 -12.40 13.80 -0.77
CA GLY A 145 -13.37 14.87 -0.53
C GLY A 145 -13.46 15.36 0.92
N ILE A 146 -12.92 14.65 1.92
CA ILE A 146 -13.02 15.07 3.34
C ILE A 146 -12.34 16.41 3.64
N ARG A 147 -11.45 16.86 2.73
CA ARG A 147 -10.73 18.15 2.81
C ARG A 147 -11.18 19.16 1.75
N SER A 148 -12.35 18.96 1.14
CA SER A 148 -12.86 19.79 0.03
C SER A 148 -14.15 20.55 0.38
N PRO A 149 -14.17 21.37 1.45
CA PRO A 149 -15.38 22.11 1.85
C PRO A 149 -15.79 23.17 0.82
N GLY A 150 -14.84 23.71 0.04
CA GLY A 150 -15.12 24.68 -1.02
C GLY A 150 -15.91 24.05 -2.17
N GLU A 151 -15.48 22.88 -2.62
CA GLU A 151 -16.10 22.12 -3.70
C GLU A 151 -17.45 21.54 -3.30
N ALA A 152 -17.59 21.09 -2.04
CA ALA A 152 -18.89 20.65 -1.51
C ALA A 152 -19.93 21.78 -1.50
N ARG A 153 -19.53 22.98 -1.06
CA ARG A 153 -20.39 24.18 -1.15
C ARG A 153 -20.73 24.55 -2.59
N LEU A 154 -19.80 24.42 -3.52
CA LEU A 154 -20.05 24.68 -4.94
C LEU A 154 -21.12 23.73 -5.49
N ALA A 155 -21.03 22.44 -5.19
CA ALA A 155 -22.02 21.45 -5.60
C ALA A 155 -23.41 21.80 -5.06
N ALA A 156 -23.51 22.12 -3.76
CA ALA A 156 -24.75 22.52 -3.12
C ALA A 156 -25.35 23.81 -3.73
N GLN A 157 -24.52 24.83 -4.02
CA GLN A 157 -24.95 26.06 -4.70
C GLN A 157 -25.49 25.82 -6.11
N GLN A 158 -25.04 24.75 -6.77
CA GLN A 158 -25.52 24.32 -8.08
C GLN A 158 -26.75 23.40 -7.99
N GLY A 159 -27.25 23.12 -6.78
CA GLY A 159 -28.40 22.24 -6.56
C GLY A 159 -28.09 20.75 -6.72
N MET A 160 -26.82 20.36 -6.65
CA MET A 160 -26.39 18.97 -6.66
C MET A 160 -26.15 18.50 -5.23
N ASP A 161 -26.76 17.37 -4.86
CA ASP A 161 -26.54 16.77 -3.55
C ASP A 161 -25.19 16.05 -3.53
N ILE A 162 -24.34 16.38 -2.56
CA ILE A 162 -23.04 15.75 -2.40
C ILE A 162 -23.03 14.81 -1.19
N ILE A 163 -22.44 13.65 -1.37
CA ILE A 163 -22.13 12.66 -0.35
C ILE A 163 -20.62 12.42 -0.37
N ILE A 164 -20.01 12.33 0.81
CA ILE A 164 -18.56 12.13 0.92
C ILE A 164 -18.27 10.84 1.68
N SER A 165 -17.50 9.95 1.07
CA SER A 165 -16.96 8.74 1.71
C SER A 165 -15.46 8.73 1.58
N ASP A 166 -14.75 8.97 2.69
CA ASP A 166 -13.31 9.18 2.67
C ASP A 166 -12.69 8.77 4.02
N HIS A 167 -11.54 8.10 3.94
CA HIS A 167 -10.81 7.58 5.09
C HIS A 167 -9.59 8.44 5.48
N HIS A 168 -9.30 9.51 4.72
CA HIS A 168 -8.20 10.42 5.02
C HIS A 168 -8.45 11.22 6.32
N GLN A 169 -7.39 11.82 6.86
CA GLN A 169 -7.50 12.64 8.06
C GLN A 169 -8.36 13.89 7.78
N PRO A 170 -9.46 14.10 8.51
CA PRO A 170 -10.31 15.29 8.32
C PRO A 170 -9.56 16.61 8.53
N GLY A 171 -10.03 17.66 7.84
CA GLY A 171 -9.58 19.03 8.09
C GLY A 171 -10.19 19.63 9.37
N SER A 172 -9.92 20.91 9.61
CA SER A 172 -10.54 21.66 10.73
C SER A 172 -12.04 21.91 10.53
N GLU A 173 -12.48 21.95 9.28
CA GLU A 173 -13.87 22.12 8.86
C GLU A 173 -14.25 20.89 8.02
N LEU A 174 -15.39 20.27 8.33
CA LEU A 174 -15.95 19.20 7.52
C LEU A 174 -16.74 19.79 6.34
N PRO A 175 -16.73 19.16 5.16
CA PRO A 175 -17.52 19.63 4.03
C PRO A 175 -19.02 19.56 4.32
N GLU A 176 -19.76 20.56 3.85
CA GLU A 176 -21.22 20.59 3.92
C GLU A 176 -21.79 19.63 2.87
N ALA A 177 -22.29 18.48 3.31
CA ALA A 177 -22.75 17.39 2.47
C ALA A 177 -24.00 16.74 3.08
N VAL A 178 -24.78 16.00 2.28
CA VAL A 178 -25.93 15.22 2.77
C VAL A 178 -25.49 14.21 3.84
N GLY A 179 -24.31 13.62 3.65
CA GLY A 179 -23.66 12.78 4.63
C GLY A 179 -22.16 12.71 4.39
N VAL A 180 -21.41 12.63 5.49
CA VAL A 180 -19.94 12.49 5.49
C VAL A 180 -19.59 11.21 6.23
N ILE A 181 -19.18 10.18 5.48
CA ILE A 181 -18.73 8.89 5.99
C ILE A 181 -17.20 8.94 6.09
N CYS A 182 -16.72 9.13 7.31
CA CYS A 182 -15.30 9.06 7.65
C CYS A 182 -15.16 8.54 9.08
N PRO A 183 -14.44 7.44 9.32
CA PRO A 183 -14.35 6.87 10.66
C PRO A 183 -13.43 7.69 11.59
N LYS A 184 -12.61 8.58 11.02
CA LYS A 184 -11.66 9.46 11.75
C LYS A 184 -12.25 10.83 12.11
N GLN A 185 -13.51 11.09 11.78
CA GLN A 185 -14.17 12.35 12.15
C GLN A 185 -14.56 12.38 13.63
N ALA A 186 -14.58 13.57 14.21
CA ALA A 186 -14.96 13.76 15.60
C ALA A 186 -16.40 13.26 15.84
N GLY A 187 -16.60 12.50 16.92
CA GLY A 187 -17.92 11.99 17.32
C GLY A 187 -18.37 10.71 16.60
N ASN A 188 -17.58 10.17 15.66
CA ASN A 188 -17.86 8.86 15.07
C ASN A 188 -17.70 7.73 16.11
N VAL A 189 -18.64 6.79 16.12
CA VAL A 189 -18.69 5.68 17.08
C VAL A 189 -18.34 4.32 16.46
N TYR A 190 -17.93 4.32 15.19
CA TYR A 190 -17.56 3.10 14.49
C TYR A 190 -16.30 2.49 15.13
N PRO A 191 -16.27 1.18 15.47
CA PRO A 191 -15.19 0.62 16.28
C PRO A 191 -13.82 0.48 15.61
N TYR A 192 -13.71 0.74 14.30
CA TYR A 192 -12.47 0.54 13.55
C TYR A 192 -12.15 1.71 12.60
N GLU A 193 -11.07 2.43 12.87
CA GLU A 193 -10.74 3.70 12.18
C GLU A 193 -9.94 3.56 10.88
N HIS A 194 -9.45 2.37 10.57
CA HIS A 194 -8.45 2.17 9.52
C HIS A 194 -9.00 1.60 8.22
N LEU A 195 -10.32 1.57 8.01
CA LEU A 195 -10.89 1.16 6.72
C LEU A 195 -10.27 1.97 5.58
N SER A 196 -9.99 1.30 4.46
CA SER A 196 -9.66 1.92 3.18
C SER A 196 -10.88 2.63 2.57
N GLY A 197 -10.69 3.46 1.55
CA GLY A 197 -11.76 4.04 0.74
C GLY A 197 -12.70 2.96 0.17
N VAL A 198 -12.16 1.88 -0.39
CA VAL A 198 -12.94 0.72 -0.85
C VAL A 198 -13.61 -0.03 0.30
N GLY A 199 -12.98 -0.04 1.48
CA GLY A 199 -13.56 -0.58 2.71
C GLY A 199 -14.80 0.20 3.13
N LEU A 200 -14.77 1.53 3.08
CA LEU A 200 -15.94 2.38 3.32
C LEU A 200 -17.03 2.19 2.26
N ALA A 201 -16.64 2.10 0.98
CA ALA A 201 -17.57 1.78 -0.11
C ALA A 201 -18.27 0.42 0.13
N PHE A 202 -17.55 -0.59 0.60
CA PHE A 202 -18.12 -1.86 1.02
C PHE A 202 -19.12 -1.71 2.18
N LYS A 203 -18.84 -0.87 3.19
CA LYS A 203 -19.79 -0.60 4.28
C LYS A 203 -21.05 0.12 3.79
N ILE A 204 -20.94 1.01 2.80
CA ILE A 204 -22.11 1.62 2.14
C ILE A 204 -22.94 0.56 1.42
N ALA A 205 -22.30 -0.34 0.67
CA ALA A 205 -22.97 -1.45 -0.01
C ALA A 205 -23.67 -2.39 0.98
N GLU A 206 -23.02 -2.71 2.10
CA GLU A 206 -23.61 -3.48 3.20
C GLU A 206 -24.83 -2.78 3.78
N ALA A 207 -24.74 -1.46 4.04
CA ALA A 207 -25.86 -0.68 4.59
C ALA A 207 -27.05 -0.59 3.63
N LEU A 208 -26.80 -0.39 2.34
CA LEU A 208 -27.83 -0.42 1.29
C LEU A 208 -28.55 -1.77 1.27
N LEU A 209 -27.81 -2.88 1.27
CA LEU A 209 -28.38 -4.23 1.23
C LEU A 209 -29.10 -4.62 2.53
N LEU A 210 -28.66 -4.12 3.68
CA LEU A 210 -29.39 -4.26 4.94
C LEU A 210 -30.70 -3.48 4.92
N ARG A 211 -30.71 -2.27 4.36
CA ARG A 211 -31.91 -1.42 4.28
C ARG A 211 -32.90 -1.90 3.24
N ARG A 212 -32.42 -2.31 2.06
CA ARG A 212 -33.22 -2.79 0.93
C ARG A 212 -32.53 -4.01 0.30
N PRO A 213 -32.81 -5.23 0.79
CA PRO A 213 -32.21 -6.45 0.24
C PRO A 213 -32.57 -6.66 -1.24
N LEU A 214 -31.59 -7.14 -2.01
CA LEU A 214 -31.77 -7.59 -3.39
C LEU A 214 -31.61 -9.11 -3.45
N VAL A 215 -32.51 -9.78 -4.18
CA VAL A 215 -32.48 -11.25 -4.28
C VAL A 215 -31.20 -11.69 -4.99
N GLY A 216 -30.43 -12.58 -4.35
CA GLY A 216 -29.21 -13.16 -4.92
C GLY A 216 -27.98 -12.22 -4.90
N VAL A 217 -28.09 -11.04 -4.30
CA VAL A 217 -26.99 -10.08 -4.19
C VAL A 217 -26.48 -10.05 -2.75
N SER A 218 -25.17 -10.12 -2.57
CA SER A 218 -24.50 -9.98 -1.28
C SER A 218 -23.37 -8.98 -1.42
N ALA A 219 -23.13 -8.17 -0.39
CA ALA A 219 -21.95 -7.30 -0.31
C ALA A 219 -20.65 -8.10 -0.51
N HIS A 220 -20.64 -9.38 -0.13
CA HIS A 220 -19.49 -10.27 -0.30
C HIS A 220 -19.08 -10.45 -1.77
N ASN A 221 -19.98 -10.23 -2.73
CA ASN A 221 -19.70 -10.36 -4.17
C ASN A 221 -18.58 -9.40 -4.64
N TRP A 222 -18.29 -8.35 -3.86
CA TRP A 222 -17.28 -7.33 -4.20
C TRP A 222 -16.03 -7.37 -3.30
N LEU A 223 -15.85 -8.40 -2.46
CA LEU A 223 -14.68 -8.46 -1.58
C LEU A 223 -13.36 -8.65 -2.35
N ASP A 224 -13.39 -9.09 -3.60
CA ASP A 224 -12.22 -9.12 -4.48
C ASP A 224 -11.67 -7.70 -4.73
N LEU A 225 -12.55 -6.72 -4.99
CA LEU A 225 -12.22 -5.31 -5.09
C LEU A 225 -11.72 -4.75 -3.76
N VAL A 226 -12.39 -5.11 -2.66
CA VAL A 226 -11.98 -4.69 -1.30
C VAL A 226 -10.56 -5.17 -0.98
N ALA A 227 -10.23 -6.41 -1.30
CA ALA A 227 -8.88 -6.93 -1.11
C ALA A 227 -7.83 -6.20 -1.97
N LEU A 228 -8.18 -5.87 -3.22
CA LEU A 228 -7.28 -5.13 -4.11
C LEU A 228 -6.99 -3.72 -3.60
N GLY A 229 -8.02 -2.91 -3.31
CA GLY A 229 -7.85 -1.54 -2.84
C GLY A 229 -7.16 -1.47 -1.48
N THR A 230 -7.68 -2.21 -0.49
CA THR A 230 -7.15 -2.18 0.89
C THR A 230 -5.66 -2.54 0.96
N VAL A 231 -5.22 -3.55 0.20
CA VAL A 231 -3.80 -3.94 0.21
C VAL A 231 -2.93 -2.98 -0.60
N ALA A 232 -3.46 -2.42 -1.69
CA ALA A 232 -2.73 -1.48 -2.54
C ALA A 232 -2.55 -0.10 -1.88
N ASP A 233 -3.49 0.29 -1.02
CA ASP A 233 -3.46 1.52 -0.22
C ASP A 233 -2.52 1.43 1.00
N VAL A 234 -2.02 0.23 1.32
CA VAL A 234 -1.07 0.01 2.42
C VAL A 234 -1.65 0.46 3.78
N VAL A 235 -2.98 0.38 3.94
CA VAL A 235 -3.61 0.54 5.27
C VAL A 235 -3.34 -0.69 6.14
N PRO A 236 -3.36 -0.54 7.49
CA PRO A 236 -3.12 -1.66 8.39
C PRO A 236 -4.04 -2.86 8.11
N LEU A 237 -3.44 -4.02 7.86
CA LEU A 237 -4.10 -5.32 7.80
C LEU A 237 -4.30 -5.87 9.21
N THR A 238 -5.07 -5.14 10.00
CA THR A 238 -5.52 -5.53 11.35
C THR A 238 -7.05 -5.54 11.39
N GLY A 239 -7.65 -6.02 12.49
CA GLY A 239 -9.09 -5.92 12.74
C GLY A 239 -9.98 -6.27 11.54
N GLU A 240 -10.86 -5.33 11.18
CA GLU A 240 -11.83 -5.52 10.09
C GLU A 240 -11.15 -5.61 8.71
N ASN A 241 -10.15 -4.78 8.42
CA ASN A 241 -9.40 -4.83 7.14
C ASN A 241 -8.82 -6.22 6.90
N ARG A 242 -8.17 -6.81 7.89
CA ARG A 242 -7.56 -8.15 7.73
C ARG A 242 -8.60 -9.22 7.42
N SER A 243 -9.76 -9.12 8.04
CA SER A 243 -10.87 -10.06 7.88
C SER A 243 -11.52 -9.92 6.51
N LEU A 244 -11.74 -8.68 6.05
CA LEU A 244 -12.23 -8.38 4.70
C LEU A 244 -11.24 -8.82 3.63
N VAL A 245 -9.95 -8.52 3.79
CA VAL A 245 -8.89 -8.92 2.84
C VAL A 245 -8.74 -10.44 2.80
N ARG A 246 -8.83 -11.15 3.94
CA ARG A 246 -8.76 -12.63 3.95
C ARG A 246 -9.88 -13.22 3.10
N LYS A 247 -11.13 -12.83 3.32
CA LYS A 247 -12.28 -13.28 2.53
C LYS A 247 -12.18 -12.84 1.08
N GLY A 248 -11.74 -11.60 0.84
CA GLY A 248 -11.55 -11.06 -0.50
C GLY A 248 -10.47 -11.80 -1.29
N LEU A 249 -9.39 -12.25 -0.66
CA LEU A 249 -8.38 -13.11 -1.29
C LEU A 249 -8.94 -14.48 -1.67
N GLU A 250 -9.86 -15.05 -0.88
CA GLU A 250 -10.52 -16.32 -1.21
C GLU A 250 -11.37 -16.17 -2.48
N ILE A 251 -12.10 -15.06 -2.61
CA ILE A 251 -12.88 -14.73 -3.81
C ILE A 251 -11.95 -14.43 -4.98
N LEU A 252 -10.90 -13.62 -4.79
CA LEU A 252 -9.93 -13.25 -5.81
C LEU A 252 -9.27 -14.47 -6.45
N LYS A 253 -8.91 -15.48 -5.63
CA LYS A 253 -8.32 -16.75 -6.07
C LYS A 253 -9.22 -17.57 -6.99
N GLN A 254 -10.51 -17.27 -7.02
CA GLN A 254 -11.55 -17.95 -7.80
C GLN A 254 -12.36 -16.95 -8.63
N SER A 255 -11.84 -15.73 -8.84
CA SER A 255 -12.62 -14.64 -9.42
C SER A 255 -13.04 -14.95 -10.85
N ASN A 256 -14.29 -14.62 -11.17
CA ASN A 256 -14.85 -14.65 -12.52
C ASN A 256 -14.90 -13.24 -13.15
N ARG A 257 -14.28 -12.23 -12.51
CA ARG A 257 -14.20 -10.89 -13.07
C ARG A 257 -13.17 -10.88 -14.20
N GLU A 258 -13.64 -10.61 -15.41
CA GLU A 258 -12.80 -10.67 -16.62
C GLU A 258 -11.57 -9.75 -16.52
N GLY A 259 -11.74 -8.57 -15.93
CA GLY A 259 -10.64 -7.64 -15.66
C GLY A 259 -9.53 -8.23 -14.78
N ILE A 260 -9.89 -8.92 -13.70
CA ILE A 260 -8.93 -9.55 -12.78
C ILE A 260 -8.26 -10.76 -13.42
N LEU A 261 -9.02 -11.57 -14.17
CA LEU A 261 -8.49 -12.70 -14.95
C LEU A 261 -7.45 -12.24 -15.97
N ALA A 262 -7.77 -11.20 -16.75
CA ALA A 262 -6.88 -10.62 -17.73
C ALA A 262 -5.63 -10.03 -17.07
N LEU A 263 -5.79 -9.26 -15.98
CA LEU A 263 -4.68 -8.65 -15.24
C LEU A 263 -3.72 -9.70 -14.66
N ALA A 264 -4.26 -10.76 -14.04
CA ALA A 264 -3.45 -11.86 -13.50
C ALA A 264 -2.66 -12.57 -14.61
N ARG A 265 -3.29 -12.81 -15.77
CA ARG A 265 -2.64 -13.45 -16.92
C ARG A 265 -1.48 -12.63 -17.46
N VAL A 266 -1.65 -11.32 -17.68
CA VAL A 266 -0.56 -10.47 -18.19
C VAL A 266 0.56 -10.31 -17.15
N ALA A 267 0.23 -10.39 -15.87
CA ALA A 267 1.20 -10.39 -14.77
C ALA A 267 1.93 -11.74 -14.59
N GLY A 268 1.56 -12.79 -15.34
CA GLY A 268 2.14 -14.14 -15.20
C GLY A 268 1.72 -14.87 -13.92
N LEU A 269 0.62 -14.44 -13.28
CA LEU A 269 0.10 -15.03 -12.05
C LEU A 269 -1.00 -16.05 -12.33
N LYS A 270 -1.09 -17.05 -11.47
CA LYS A 270 -2.23 -17.96 -11.40
C LYS A 270 -3.12 -17.51 -10.25
N LEU A 271 -4.43 -17.38 -10.47
CA LEU A 271 -5.35 -16.90 -9.43
C LEU A 271 -5.20 -17.65 -8.09
N PRO A 272 -5.13 -19.01 -8.05
CA PRO A 272 -5.05 -19.74 -6.78
C PRO A 272 -3.81 -19.43 -5.93
N SER A 273 -2.74 -18.90 -6.54
CA SER A 273 -1.50 -18.55 -5.83
C SER A 273 -1.44 -17.08 -5.40
N ILE A 274 -2.48 -16.27 -5.65
CA ILE A 274 -2.45 -14.86 -5.27
C ILE A 274 -2.47 -14.72 -3.74
N GLU A 275 -1.66 -13.81 -3.24
CA GLU A 275 -1.54 -13.44 -1.83
C GLU A 275 -1.51 -11.91 -1.75
N SER A 276 -1.59 -11.34 -0.54
CA SER A 276 -1.51 -9.89 -0.34
C SER A 276 -0.23 -9.29 -0.95
N SER A 277 0.89 -10.00 -0.88
CA SER A 277 2.16 -9.60 -1.52
C SER A 277 2.02 -9.43 -3.04
N HIS A 278 1.30 -10.33 -3.71
CA HIS A 278 1.04 -10.22 -5.15
C HIS A 278 0.14 -9.02 -5.48
N ILE A 279 -0.81 -8.68 -4.60
CA ILE A 279 -1.59 -7.44 -4.75
C ILE A 279 -0.67 -6.22 -4.63
N GLY A 280 0.07 -6.10 -3.52
CA GLY A 280 0.90 -4.91 -3.23
C GLY A 280 2.04 -4.69 -4.21
N PHE A 281 2.64 -5.77 -4.75
CA PHE A 281 3.86 -5.67 -5.57
C PHE A 281 3.67 -5.99 -7.06
N ILE A 282 2.53 -6.57 -7.48
CA ILE A 282 2.35 -7.03 -8.86
C ILE A 282 1.06 -6.50 -9.50
N LEU A 283 -0.10 -6.72 -8.88
CA LEU A 283 -1.39 -6.30 -9.43
C LEU A 283 -1.63 -4.81 -9.21
N GLY A 284 -1.47 -4.34 -7.96
CA GLY A 284 -1.65 -2.94 -7.59
C GLY A 284 -0.79 -1.98 -8.40
N PRO A 285 0.52 -2.23 -8.61
CA PRO A 285 1.36 -1.38 -9.44
C PRO A 285 0.92 -1.26 -10.91
N ARG A 286 0.22 -2.26 -11.47
CA ARG A 286 -0.33 -2.19 -12.83
C ARG A 286 -1.57 -1.31 -12.90
N LEU A 287 -2.48 -1.46 -11.93
CA LEU A 287 -3.65 -0.59 -11.81
C LEU A 287 -3.22 0.87 -11.57
N ASN A 288 -2.24 1.09 -10.67
CA ASN A 288 -1.67 2.41 -10.38
C ASN A 288 -0.84 3.02 -11.50
N ALA A 289 -0.35 2.23 -12.46
CA ALA A 289 0.50 2.76 -13.52
C ALA A 289 -0.26 3.74 -14.41
N ALA A 290 -1.56 3.51 -14.61
CA ALA A 290 -2.45 4.36 -15.37
C ALA A 290 -2.44 5.80 -14.86
N GLY A 291 -2.70 6.02 -13.56
CA GLY A 291 -2.67 7.36 -12.96
C GLY A 291 -1.27 7.96 -12.76
N ARG A 292 -0.19 7.23 -13.06
CA ARG A 292 1.20 7.70 -12.94
C ARG A 292 1.90 7.97 -14.28
N VAL A 293 1.26 7.61 -15.39
CA VAL A 293 1.80 7.79 -16.74
C VAL A 293 0.79 8.51 -17.62
N GLU A 294 -0.50 8.23 -17.45
CA GLU A 294 -1.58 8.73 -18.29
C GLU A 294 -2.87 8.90 -17.44
N SER A 295 -3.99 8.28 -17.84
CA SER A 295 -5.27 8.37 -17.17
C SER A 295 -5.63 7.09 -16.44
N ALA A 296 -6.05 7.19 -15.17
CA ALA A 296 -6.54 6.09 -14.35
C ALA A 296 -7.86 5.45 -14.84
N LYS A 297 -8.52 6.03 -15.84
CA LYS A 297 -9.76 5.51 -16.45
C LYS A 297 -9.64 4.06 -16.92
N ALA A 298 -8.51 3.69 -17.52
CA ALA A 298 -8.27 2.34 -18.02
C ALA A 298 -8.35 1.28 -16.90
N ALA A 299 -8.00 1.64 -15.66
CA ALA A 299 -8.08 0.73 -14.51
C ALA A 299 -9.53 0.48 -14.07
N VAL A 300 -10.37 1.53 -14.03
CA VAL A 300 -11.82 1.38 -13.76
C VAL A 300 -12.49 0.59 -14.87
N GLU A 301 -12.24 0.94 -16.14
CA GLU A 301 -12.80 0.25 -17.30
C GLU A 301 -12.41 -1.22 -17.33
N LEU A 302 -11.17 -1.57 -16.94
CA LEU A 302 -10.73 -2.96 -16.86
C LEU A 302 -11.56 -3.72 -15.83
N LEU A 303 -11.74 -3.15 -14.62
CA LEU A 303 -12.45 -3.83 -13.53
C LEU A 303 -13.96 -3.91 -13.77
N LEU A 304 -14.53 -3.00 -14.56
CA LEU A 304 -15.93 -3.02 -15.02
C LEU A 304 -16.16 -3.88 -16.28
N ALA A 305 -15.10 -4.27 -16.99
CA ALA A 305 -15.23 -5.00 -18.25
C ALA A 305 -15.98 -6.32 -18.07
N ARG A 306 -16.97 -6.56 -18.95
CA ARG A 306 -17.76 -7.79 -19.03
C ARG A 306 -17.38 -8.69 -20.21
N ASP A 307 -16.44 -8.22 -21.03
CA ASP A 307 -15.96 -8.90 -22.22
C ASP A 307 -14.46 -9.21 -22.09
N LEU A 308 -14.11 -10.47 -22.37
CA LEU A 308 -12.74 -10.98 -22.30
C LEU A 308 -11.78 -10.25 -23.24
N PHE A 309 -12.26 -9.85 -24.42
CA PHE A 309 -11.42 -9.20 -25.42
C PHE A 309 -11.04 -7.77 -24.98
N GLN A 310 -12.02 -6.97 -24.57
CA GLN A 310 -11.84 -5.65 -24.00
C GLN A 310 -10.97 -5.70 -22.74
N ALA A 311 -11.24 -6.63 -21.82
CA ALA A 311 -10.42 -6.83 -20.63
C ALA A 311 -8.97 -7.17 -20.99
N GLY A 312 -8.75 -7.99 -22.01
CA GLY A 312 -7.43 -8.33 -22.53
C GLY A 312 -6.65 -7.12 -23.07
N ILE A 313 -7.31 -6.25 -23.83
CA ILE A 313 -6.72 -5.00 -24.36
C ILE A 313 -6.32 -4.08 -23.21
N LEU A 314 -7.24 -3.80 -22.29
CA LEU A 314 -7.01 -2.91 -21.16
C LEU A 314 -5.90 -3.45 -20.24
N ALA A 315 -5.88 -4.76 -19.96
CA ALA A 315 -4.82 -5.37 -19.16
C ALA A 315 -3.43 -5.23 -19.81
N GLN A 316 -3.33 -5.38 -21.14
CA GLN A 316 -2.08 -5.16 -21.87
C GLN A 316 -1.63 -3.69 -21.84
N GLN A 317 -2.58 -2.76 -21.97
CA GLN A 317 -2.30 -1.33 -21.82
C GLN A 317 -1.72 -1.02 -20.43
N LEU A 318 -2.37 -1.49 -19.36
CA LEU A 318 -1.88 -1.29 -17.99
C LEU A 318 -0.51 -1.94 -17.75
N ASP A 319 -0.27 -3.13 -18.31
CA ASP A 319 1.04 -3.78 -18.21
C ASP A 319 2.13 -2.98 -18.94
N ALA A 320 1.83 -2.44 -20.13
CA ALA A 320 2.74 -1.56 -20.87
C ALA A 320 3.04 -0.26 -20.10
N GLN A 321 2.02 0.40 -19.57
CA GLN A 321 2.18 1.59 -18.72
C GLN A 321 2.99 1.28 -17.47
N ASN A 322 2.81 0.11 -16.85
CA ASN A 322 3.61 -0.28 -15.69
C ASN A 322 5.09 -0.51 -16.03
N ARG A 323 5.39 -1.14 -17.19
CA ARG A 323 6.77 -1.29 -17.68
C ARG A 323 7.40 0.08 -17.93
N GLU A 324 6.65 1.00 -18.52
CA GLU A 324 7.12 2.36 -18.77
C GLU A 324 7.37 3.13 -17.47
N ARG A 325 6.45 3.06 -16.51
CA ARG A 325 6.64 3.62 -15.16
C ARG A 325 7.90 3.07 -14.49
N GLN A 326 8.16 1.76 -14.61
CA GLN A 326 9.37 1.14 -14.05
C GLN A 326 10.64 1.66 -14.73
N ARG A 327 10.64 1.80 -16.07
CA ARG A 327 11.74 2.39 -16.84
C ARG A 327 12.03 3.83 -16.41
N LEU A 328 11.01 4.68 -16.38
CA LEU A 328 11.13 6.08 -15.95
C LEU A 328 11.61 6.18 -14.49
N THR A 329 11.11 5.33 -13.60
CA THR A 329 11.57 5.29 -12.20
C THR A 329 13.07 4.95 -12.13
N GLN A 330 13.53 3.98 -12.91
CA GLN A 330 14.94 3.59 -12.97
C GLN A 330 15.81 4.74 -13.50
N GLU A 331 15.39 5.41 -14.57
CA GLU A 331 16.12 6.54 -15.16
C GLU A 331 16.25 7.72 -14.18
N VAL A 332 15.14 8.11 -13.53
CA VAL A 332 15.16 9.15 -12.49
C VAL A 332 16.05 8.73 -11.33
N GLN A 333 16.01 7.46 -10.93
CA GLN A 333 16.85 6.96 -9.85
C GLN A 333 18.35 7.02 -10.20
N GLU A 334 18.75 6.52 -11.38
CA GLU A 334 20.14 6.53 -11.84
C GLU A 334 20.67 7.96 -11.90
N ARG A 335 19.90 8.86 -12.51
CA ARG A 335 20.24 10.28 -12.60
C ARG A 335 20.27 10.97 -11.25
N ALA A 336 19.33 10.66 -10.35
CA ALA A 336 19.33 11.21 -9.00
C ALA A 336 20.56 10.77 -8.19
N ILE A 337 21.05 9.53 -8.37
CA ILE A 337 22.28 9.04 -7.76
C ILE A 337 23.50 9.83 -8.26
N GLU A 338 23.57 10.13 -9.56
CA GLU A 338 24.64 10.95 -10.14
C GLU A 338 24.66 12.35 -9.52
N ILE A 339 23.49 13.02 -9.46
CA ILE A 339 23.35 14.36 -8.88
C ILE A 339 23.70 14.35 -7.39
N ALA A 340 23.15 13.39 -6.64
CA ALA A 340 23.39 13.25 -5.21
C ALA A 340 24.86 12.99 -4.89
N SER A 341 25.57 12.24 -5.74
CA SER A 341 27.00 11.95 -5.57
C SER A 341 27.89 13.18 -5.76
N ALA A 342 27.41 14.21 -6.47
CA ALA A 342 28.08 15.51 -6.59
C ALA A 342 27.72 16.49 -5.46
N GLY A 343 26.69 16.18 -4.66
CA GLY A 343 26.24 16.97 -3.53
C GLY A 343 27.21 16.94 -2.34
N LYS A 344 26.98 17.83 -1.37
CA LYS A 344 27.83 18.00 -0.17
C LYS A 344 27.25 17.40 1.12
N SER A 345 26.01 16.92 1.12
CA SER A 345 25.36 16.42 2.34
C SER A 345 25.45 14.90 2.45
N ASP A 346 25.99 14.43 3.58
CA ASP A 346 26.04 13.01 3.93
C ASP A 346 24.74 12.51 4.59
N TYR A 347 23.82 13.42 4.93
CA TYR A 347 22.64 13.14 5.76
C TYR A 347 21.30 13.26 5.02
N LEU A 348 21.28 13.99 3.90
CA LEU A 348 20.08 14.22 3.10
C LEU A 348 20.43 14.13 1.63
N ILE A 349 19.73 13.26 0.91
CA ILE A 349 19.85 13.13 -0.54
C ILE A 349 18.90 14.13 -1.20
N MET A 350 19.43 14.98 -2.07
CA MET A 350 18.62 15.89 -2.87
C MET A 350 19.02 15.80 -4.34
N ALA A 351 18.04 15.64 -5.22
CA ALA A 351 18.25 15.62 -6.65
C ALA A 351 17.12 16.37 -7.37
N PHE A 352 17.50 17.35 -8.19
CA PHE A 352 16.57 18.13 -8.99
C PHE A 352 17.06 18.16 -10.43
N ASP A 353 16.19 17.81 -11.37
CA ASP A 353 16.51 17.80 -12.79
C ASP A 353 15.25 18.12 -13.60
N PRO A 354 15.31 18.99 -14.63
CA PRO A 354 14.15 19.29 -15.48
C PRO A 354 13.58 18.06 -16.21
N ALA A 355 14.41 17.03 -16.44
CA ALA A 355 13.99 15.79 -17.09
C ALA A 355 13.22 14.82 -16.18
N PHE A 356 13.11 15.09 -14.87
CA PHE A 356 12.43 14.20 -13.95
C PHE A 356 10.92 14.19 -14.19
N ASN A 357 10.33 13.00 -14.31
CA ASN A 357 8.89 12.86 -14.44
C ASN A 357 8.21 12.92 -13.05
N PRO A 358 7.26 13.85 -12.83
CA PRO A 358 6.65 14.09 -11.52
C PRO A 358 5.79 12.92 -11.02
N GLY A 359 5.31 12.05 -11.91
CA GLY A 359 4.55 10.85 -11.56
C GLY A 359 5.40 9.76 -10.87
N VAL A 360 6.74 9.80 -11.03
CA VAL A 360 7.66 8.79 -10.52
C VAL A 360 8.72 9.31 -9.53
N VAL A 361 8.90 10.63 -9.36
CA VAL A 361 9.90 11.17 -8.42
C VAL A 361 9.75 10.64 -6.99
N GLY A 362 8.52 10.44 -6.52
CA GLY A 362 8.27 9.85 -5.19
C GLY A 362 8.72 8.39 -5.09
N LEU A 363 8.64 7.62 -6.18
CA LEU A 363 9.13 6.23 -6.23
C LEU A 363 10.66 6.18 -6.23
N ALA A 364 11.29 7.08 -7.00
CA ALA A 364 12.74 7.22 -7.02
C ALA A 364 13.26 7.65 -5.64
N ALA A 365 12.62 8.62 -4.98
CA ALA A 365 12.96 9.04 -3.61
C ALA A 365 12.87 7.87 -2.62
N SER A 366 11.80 7.06 -2.66
CA SER A 366 11.68 5.87 -1.80
C SER A 366 12.84 4.90 -2.02
N ARG A 367 13.22 4.70 -3.28
CA ARG A 367 14.30 3.77 -3.64
C ARG A 367 15.67 4.27 -3.18
N LEU A 368 15.91 5.58 -3.18
CA LEU A 368 17.12 6.18 -2.61
C LEU A 368 17.17 6.00 -1.10
N VAL A 369 16.05 6.20 -0.40
CA VAL A 369 15.95 5.91 1.05
C VAL A 369 16.28 4.45 1.33
N GLU A 370 15.74 3.51 0.56
CA GLU A 370 16.04 2.07 0.73
C GLU A 370 17.53 1.73 0.50
N LEU A 371 18.17 2.36 -0.47
CA LEU A 371 19.57 2.05 -0.84
C LEU A 371 20.57 2.67 0.12
N TYR A 372 20.33 3.90 0.57
CA TYR A 372 21.32 4.68 1.33
C TYR A 372 20.93 4.89 2.80
N TYR A 373 19.71 4.55 3.20
CA TYR A 373 19.16 4.83 4.52
C TYR A 373 19.38 6.29 4.94
N ARG A 374 19.07 7.19 4.01
CA ARG A 374 19.04 8.65 4.19
C ARG A 374 17.72 9.18 3.68
N PRO A 375 17.13 10.19 4.33
CA PRO A 375 16.04 10.95 3.72
C PRO A 375 16.40 11.39 2.30
N ALA A 376 15.44 11.37 1.40
CA ALA A 376 15.63 11.71 0.00
C ALA A 376 14.56 12.66 -0.50
N ILE A 377 14.98 13.67 -1.26
CA ILE A 377 14.14 14.65 -1.95
C ILE A 377 14.48 14.58 -3.43
N VAL A 378 13.48 14.28 -4.25
CA VAL A 378 13.62 14.21 -5.71
C VAL A 378 12.55 15.09 -6.33
N GLY A 379 12.94 15.99 -7.24
CA GLY A 379 11.99 16.93 -7.83
C GLY A 379 12.30 17.35 -9.25
N GLN A 380 11.25 17.69 -9.99
CA GLN A 380 11.36 18.27 -11.32
C GLN A 380 11.54 19.78 -11.19
N SER A 381 12.60 20.32 -11.79
CA SER A 381 12.80 21.77 -11.90
C SER A 381 12.20 22.27 -13.22
N GLU A 382 11.07 22.96 -13.15
CA GLU A 382 10.38 23.50 -14.33
C GLU A 382 10.92 24.92 -14.60
N GLU A 383 11.75 25.07 -15.65
CA GLU A 383 12.31 26.38 -16.01
C GLU A 383 11.23 27.36 -16.49
N ASP A 384 10.32 26.90 -17.35
CA ASP A 384 9.25 27.72 -17.94
C ASP A 384 8.28 28.28 -16.88
N ALA A 385 7.97 27.48 -15.86
CA ALA A 385 7.09 27.88 -14.76
C ALA A 385 7.85 28.59 -13.62
N GLY A 386 9.18 28.61 -13.64
CA GLY A 386 10.01 29.21 -12.59
C GLY A 386 9.90 28.51 -11.23
N GLN A 387 9.42 27.26 -11.19
CA GLN A 387 9.14 26.51 -9.96
C GLN A 387 9.70 25.09 -10.01
N THR A 388 9.93 24.50 -8.85
CA THR A 388 10.35 23.12 -8.67
C THR A 388 9.30 22.38 -7.86
N ARG A 389 8.85 21.22 -8.35
CA ARG A 389 7.92 20.32 -7.67
C ARG A 389 8.66 19.07 -7.21
N ALA A 390 8.64 18.79 -5.91
CA ALA A 390 9.44 17.74 -5.33
C ALA A 390 8.63 16.78 -4.45
N SER A 391 9.05 15.53 -4.43
CA SER A 391 8.59 14.50 -3.50
C SER A 391 9.70 14.14 -2.53
N CYS A 392 9.33 13.97 -1.27
CA CYS A 392 10.23 13.65 -0.18
C CYS A 392 9.88 12.29 0.42
N ARG A 393 10.90 11.54 0.82
CA ARG A 393 10.80 10.30 1.60
C ARG A 393 11.81 10.32 2.72
N SER A 394 11.47 9.70 3.85
CA SER A 394 12.28 9.78 5.07
C SER A 394 12.46 8.45 5.78
N ILE A 395 13.40 8.46 6.71
CA ILE A 395 13.66 7.38 7.67
C ILE A 395 13.00 7.73 9.02
N PRO A 396 12.76 6.76 9.93
CA PRO A 396 12.12 7.02 11.22
C PRO A 396 12.76 8.14 12.04
N GLU A 397 14.08 8.28 11.93
CA GLU A 397 14.91 9.24 12.64
C GLU A 397 14.76 10.70 12.15
N PHE A 398 14.14 10.92 10.98
CA PHE A 398 13.97 12.25 10.40
C PHE A 398 12.52 12.54 10.04
N HIS A 399 11.92 13.56 10.67
CA HIS A 399 10.54 13.95 10.36
C HIS A 399 10.52 14.97 9.22
N ILE A 400 10.31 14.50 7.99
CA ILE A 400 10.47 15.35 6.78
C ILE A 400 9.50 16.55 6.76
N THR A 401 8.22 16.38 7.13
CA THR A 401 7.27 17.51 7.15
C THR A 401 7.69 18.60 8.15
N ARG A 402 8.16 18.24 9.34
CA ARG A 402 8.65 19.23 10.32
C ARG A 402 9.89 19.98 9.83
N ALA A 403 10.74 19.35 9.02
CA ALA A 403 11.86 20.03 8.39
C ALA A 403 11.38 21.02 7.31
N LEU A 404 10.34 20.66 6.54
CA LEU A 404 9.70 21.55 5.58
C LEU A 404 8.96 22.72 6.28
N ASP A 405 8.31 22.47 7.42
CA ASP A 405 7.62 23.50 8.20
C ASP A 405 8.58 24.60 8.69
N GLN A 406 9.84 24.24 8.99
CA GLN A 406 10.90 25.20 9.35
C GLN A 406 11.40 26.04 8.16
N CYS A 407 11.01 25.69 6.94
CA CYS A 407 11.35 26.39 5.71
C CYS A 407 10.09 26.93 4.99
N ALA A 408 8.94 26.99 5.67
CA ALA A 408 7.65 27.27 5.06
C ALA A 408 7.59 28.60 4.30
N GLU A 409 8.37 29.60 4.71
CA GLU A 409 8.44 30.90 4.05
C GLU A 409 9.12 30.88 2.68
N LEU A 410 9.88 29.82 2.36
CA LEU A 410 10.48 29.61 1.05
C LEU A 410 9.55 28.86 0.10
N LEU A 411 8.54 28.16 0.63
CA LEU A 411 7.70 27.22 -0.08
C LEU A 411 6.39 27.89 -0.52
N GLU A 412 5.95 27.61 -1.74
CA GLU A 412 4.62 28.04 -2.19
C GLU A 412 3.53 27.12 -1.66
N ARG A 413 3.84 25.82 -1.58
CA ARG A 413 2.97 24.77 -1.03
C ARG A 413 3.83 23.66 -0.44
N HIS A 414 3.41 23.08 0.67
CA HIS A 414 3.98 21.83 1.18
C HIS A 414 2.97 21.05 2.02
N GLY A 415 3.20 19.77 2.19
CA GLY A 415 2.36 18.92 3.02
C GLY A 415 2.79 17.45 3.00
N GLY A 416 2.29 16.69 3.97
CA GLY A 416 2.54 15.25 4.07
C GLY A 416 2.61 14.77 5.52
N HIS A 417 3.25 13.62 5.70
CA HIS A 417 3.43 12.91 6.96
C HIS A 417 4.91 12.73 7.30
N GLN A 418 5.20 12.20 8.49
CA GLN A 418 6.56 12.00 9.00
C GLN A 418 7.52 11.34 7.99
N ALA A 419 7.07 10.32 7.27
CA ALA A 419 7.90 9.54 6.34
C ALA A 419 7.82 9.98 4.87
N ALA A 420 6.87 10.84 4.50
CA ALA A 420 6.62 11.23 3.12
C ALA A 420 5.96 12.60 3.03
N ALA A 421 6.48 13.47 2.16
CA ALA A 421 5.91 14.80 1.93
C ALA A 421 6.10 15.22 0.46
N GLY A 422 5.47 16.32 0.08
CA GLY A 422 5.71 17.01 -1.18
C GLY A 422 5.74 18.51 -0.99
N PHE A 423 6.44 19.22 -1.89
CA PHE A 423 6.46 20.68 -1.89
C PHE A 423 6.61 21.27 -3.29
N THR A 424 6.22 22.54 -3.42
CA THR A 424 6.50 23.42 -4.55
C THR A 424 7.29 24.62 -4.05
N VAL A 425 8.38 24.95 -4.73
CA VAL A 425 9.26 26.09 -4.40
C VAL A 425 9.62 26.86 -5.66
N ARG A 426 9.77 28.17 -5.57
CA ARG A 426 10.33 28.95 -6.68
C ARG A 426 11.79 28.60 -6.92
N ASN A 427 12.21 28.52 -8.19
CA ASN A 427 13.57 28.13 -8.54
C ASN A 427 14.62 29.09 -7.94
N GLU A 428 14.27 30.37 -7.74
CA GLU A 428 15.11 31.37 -7.06
C GLU A 428 15.38 31.03 -5.57
N ASN A 429 14.43 30.38 -4.90
CA ASN A 429 14.53 30.01 -3.48
C ASN A 429 15.16 28.63 -3.28
N LEU A 430 15.25 27.81 -4.33
CA LEU A 430 15.71 26.43 -4.25
C LEU A 430 17.14 26.28 -3.67
N PRO A 431 18.14 27.12 -4.01
CA PRO A 431 19.46 27.02 -3.40
C PRO A 431 19.46 27.24 -1.88
N VAL A 432 18.69 28.23 -1.41
CA VAL A 432 18.56 28.54 0.03
C VAL A 432 17.85 27.40 0.76
N LEU A 433 16.81 26.84 0.14
CA LEU A 433 16.08 25.70 0.68
C LEU A 433 17.00 24.48 0.85
N GLN A 434 17.84 24.17 -0.15
CA GLN A 434 18.78 23.06 -0.09
C GLN A 434 19.78 23.20 1.06
N GLU A 435 20.33 24.39 1.27
CA GLU A 435 21.27 24.65 2.37
C GLU A 435 20.60 24.46 3.73
N ARG A 436 19.39 25.01 3.92
CA ARG A 436 18.65 24.89 5.19
C ARG A 436 18.26 23.45 5.51
N LEU A 437 17.70 22.73 4.53
CA LEU A 437 17.33 21.32 4.74
C LEU A 437 18.55 20.44 5.02
N SER A 438 19.68 20.71 4.36
CA SER A 438 20.94 20.02 4.66
C SER A 438 21.40 20.27 6.09
N SER A 439 21.32 21.52 6.57
CA SER A 439 21.70 21.88 7.94
C SER A 439 20.77 21.24 8.98
N ILE A 440 19.46 21.24 8.75
CA ILE A 440 18.47 20.57 9.62
C ILE A 440 18.76 19.07 9.68
N ALA A 441 19.05 18.43 8.55
CA ALA A 441 19.39 17.02 8.47
C ALA A 441 20.68 16.70 9.24
N GLU A 442 21.73 17.50 9.06
CA GLU A 442 22.99 17.34 9.79
C GLU A 442 22.82 17.52 11.30
N GLN A 443 22.09 18.55 11.75
CA GLN A 443 21.82 18.77 13.18
C GLN A 443 21.02 17.62 13.81
N THR A 444 20.08 17.06 13.06
CA THR A 444 19.19 16.00 13.55
C THR A 444 19.86 14.62 13.51
N LEU A 445 20.62 14.34 12.46
CA LEU A 445 21.13 13.00 12.14
C LEU A 445 22.63 12.83 12.39
N GLY A 446 23.40 13.92 12.54
CA GLY A 446 24.86 13.90 12.58
C GLY A 446 25.48 13.13 13.74
N ASN A 447 24.72 12.95 14.83
CA ASN A 447 25.16 12.18 16.01
C ASN A 447 24.52 10.79 16.09
N LEU A 448 23.78 10.38 15.06
CA LEU A 448 23.09 9.09 15.02
C LEU A 448 23.87 8.09 14.18
N ASP A 449 23.81 6.83 14.63
CA ASP A 449 24.30 5.70 13.85
C ASP A 449 23.21 5.26 12.86
N LEU A 450 23.32 5.74 11.63
CA LEU A 450 22.33 5.58 10.57
C LEU A 450 22.42 4.21 9.88
N ILE A 451 22.23 3.16 10.68
CA ILE A 451 22.19 1.76 10.25
C ILE A 451 20.74 1.26 10.31
N PRO A 452 20.16 0.79 9.18
CA PRO A 452 18.82 0.25 9.18
C PRO A 452 18.69 -0.96 10.09
N SER A 453 17.55 -1.05 10.76
CA SER A 453 17.22 -2.21 11.60
C SER A 453 16.31 -3.18 10.84
N LEU A 454 16.63 -4.47 10.91
CA LEU A 454 15.74 -5.56 10.52
C LEU A 454 15.21 -6.28 11.76
N HIS A 455 13.93 -6.59 11.78
CA HIS A 455 13.29 -7.27 12.90
C HIS A 455 13.19 -8.77 12.64
N ALA A 456 13.44 -9.55 13.67
CA ALA A 456 13.19 -10.99 13.71
C ALA A 456 12.26 -11.30 14.88
N ASP A 457 11.34 -12.22 14.69
CA ASP A 457 10.40 -12.65 15.72
C ASP A 457 11.08 -13.53 16.78
N MET A 458 12.06 -14.33 16.38
CA MET A 458 12.83 -15.19 17.28
C MET A 458 14.08 -15.76 16.61
N GLU A 459 14.99 -16.27 17.44
CA GLU A 459 15.97 -17.24 16.98
C GLU A 459 15.32 -18.62 16.85
N LEU A 460 15.53 -19.28 15.72
CA LEU A 460 15.04 -20.62 15.44
C LEU A 460 16.14 -21.36 14.66
N PRO A 461 16.86 -22.31 15.28
CA PRO A 461 17.84 -23.14 14.58
C PRO A 461 17.21 -23.89 13.40
N LEU A 462 17.91 -24.00 12.28
CA LEU A 462 17.37 -24.70 11.09
C LEU A 462 17.10 -26.18 11.37
N SER A 463 17.86 -26.75 12.31
CA SER A 463 17.71 -28.11 12.81
C SER A 463 16.44 -28.32 13.65
N GLU A 464 15.82 -27.26 14.16
CA GLU A 464 14.63 -27.30 15.01
C GLU A 464 13.33 -26.97 14.27
N ILE A 465 13.41 -26.55 13.00
CA ILE A 465 12.22 -26.24 12.19
C ILE A 465 11.36 -27.50 12.03
N GLN A 466 10.19 -27.49 12.67
CA GLN A 466 9.19 -28.54 12.54
C GLN A 466 8.22 -28.24 11.37
N PRO A 467 7.60 -29.26 10.76
CA PRO A 467 6.63 -29.08 9.68
C PRO A 467 5.45 -28.16 10.03
N GLU A 468 5.03 -28.13 11.30
CA GLU A 468 3.90 -27.33 11.80
C GLU A 468 4.16 -25.83 11.68
N VAL A 469 5.42 -25.37 11.70
CA VAL A 469 5.76 -23.94 11.57
C VAL A 469 5.18 -23.35 10.29
N LEU A 470 5.16 -24.11 9.19
CA LEU A 470 4.54 -23.65 7.94
C LEU A 470 3.03 -23.42 8.10
N TRP A 471 2.35 -24.31 8.82
CA TRP A 471 0.92 -24.15 9.08
C TRP A 471 0.66 -22.93 9.95
N ASP A 472 1.50 -22.70 10.95
CA ASP A 472 1.46 -21.51 11.80
C ASP A 472 1.61 -20.23 10.96
N LEU A 473 2.60 -20.17 10.07
CA LEU A 473 2.80 -19.02 9.16
C LEU A 473 1.60 -18.77 8.23
N ARG A 474 0.97 -19.84 7.73
CA ARG A 474 -0.24 -19.71 6.89
C ARG A 474 -1.41 -19.10 7.66
N ARG A 475 -1.53 -19.35 8.97
CA ARG A 475 -2.60 -18.75 9.79
C ARG A 475 -2.39 -17.26 10.04
N LEU A 476 -1.14 -16.77 9.98
CA LEU A 476 -0.83 -15.34 10.10
C LEU A 476 -1.30 -14.52 8.89
N GLN A 477 -1.41 -15.17 7.72
CA GLN A 477 -1.87 -14.52 6.50
C GLN A 477 -3.27 -13.90 6.67
N PRO A 478 -3.67 -12.93 5.84
CA PRO A 478 -2.81 -12.15 4.96
C PRO A 478 -1.85 -11.28 5.77
N THR A 479 -0.58 -11.23 5.36
CA THR A 479 0.44 -10.34 5.93
C THR A 479 0.58 -9.06 5.12
N GLY A 480 0.98 -7.97 5.76
CA GLY A 480 1.11 -6.64 5.16
C GLY A 480 1.37 -5.57 6.21
N GLU A 481 1.02 -4.32 5.92
CA GLU A 481 1.14 -3.21 6.88
C GLU A 481 0.37 -3.54 8.17
N GLY A 482 0.93 -3.24 9.35
CA GLY A 482 0.33 -3.58 10.65
C GLY A 482 0.24 -5.09 10.99
N ASN A 483 0.50 -6.01 10.05
CA ASN A 483 0.57 -7.45 10.30
C ASN A 483 1.70 -8.10 9.47
N PRO A 484 2.97 -7.90 9.86
CA PRO A 484 4.11 -8.34 9.06
C PRO A 484 4.21 -9.87 8.99
N GLU A 485 4.91 -10.33 7.95
CA GLU A 485 5.40 -11.71 7.90
C GLU A 485 6.31 -12.02 9.10
N ALA A 486 6.38 -13.29 9.49
CA ALA A 486 7.30 -13.71 10.53
C ALA A 486 8.70 -13.96 9.97
N PHE A 487 9.72 -13.46 10.67
CA PHE A 487 11.13 -13.66 10.34
C PHE A 487 11.87 -14.34 11.49
N PHE A 488 12.79 -15.22 11.14
CA PHE A 488 13.57 -16.03 12.07
C PHE A 488 15.07 -15.82 11.85
N VAL A 489 15.84 -15.99 12.91
CA VAL A 489 17.31 -15.99 12.84
C VAL A 489 17.85 -17.38 13.15
N SER A 490 18.72 -17.91 12.29
CA SER A 490 19.59 -19.04 12.63
C SER A 490 21.03 -18.58 12.62
N ARG A 491 21.80 -18.99 13.63
CA ARG A 491 23.20 -18.60 13.80
C ARG A 491 24.17 -19.69 13.41
N GLY A 492 25.33 -19.30 12.90
CA GLY A 492 26.44 -20.22 12.63
C GLY A 492 26.12 -21.35 11.65
N VAL A 493 25.19 -21.15 10.72
CA VAL A 493 24.81 -22.19 9.74
C VAL A 493 25.88 -22.30 8.65
N GLN A 494 26.19 -23.52 8.23
CA GLN A 494 27.23 -23.76 7.23
C GLN A 494 26.69 -23.55 5.82
N VAL A 495 27.40 -22.79 5.00
CA VAL A 495 27.15 -22.70 3.56
C VAL A 495 27.78 -23.92 2.88
N LYS A 496 26.95 -24.82 2.36
CA LYS A 496 27.39 -26.02 1.63
C LYS A 496 27.59 -25.75 0.15
N ASP A 497 26.65 -25.01 -0.45
CA ASP A 497 26.70 -24.59 -1.85
C ASP A 497 26.12 -23.17 -1.97
N ALA A 498 26.66 -22.39 -2.89
CA ALA A 498 26.22 -21.03 -3.18
C ALA A 498 26.40 -20.74 -4.67
N ARG A 499 25.36 -20.21 -5.32
CA ARG A 499 25.43 -19.82 -6.74
C ARG A 499 24.49 -18.68 -7.06
N CYS A 500 24.86 -17.87 -8.05
CA CYS A 500 23.97 -16.86 -8.59
C CYS A 500 22.94 -17.48 -9.53
N VAL A 501 21.70 -16.97 -9.48
CA VAL A 501 20.58 -17.35 -10.36
C VAL A 501 19.82 -16.09 -10.80
N GLY A 502 18.97 -16.23 -11.81
CA GLY A 502 18.32 -15.10 -12.48
C GLY A 502 19.01 -14.75 -13.80
N ALA A 503 18.33 -13.99 -14.67
CA ALA A 503 18.81 -13.72 -16.03
C ALA A 503 20.15 -12.95 -16.05
N ARG A 504 20.42 -12.18 -14.99
CA ARG A 504 21.65 -11.39 -14.80
C ARG A 504 22.45 -11.84 -13.57
N GLY A 505 22.13 -13.01 -12.99
CA GLY A 505 22.77 -13.50 -11.77
C GLY A 505 22.47 -12.65 -10.53
N GLU A 506 21.32 -11.98 -10.52
CA GLU A 506 20.93 -11.01 -9.50
C GLU A 506 20.55 -11.64 -8.15
N HIS A 507 20.14 -12.91 -8.12
CA HIS A 507 19.72 -13.61 -6.92
C HIS A 507 20.77 -14.63 -6.48
N LEU A 508 20.80 -14.94 -5.19
CA LEU A 508 21.72 -15.91 -4.61
C LEU A 508 20.95 -17.14 -4.13
N LYS A 509 21.21 -18.31 -4.73
CA LYS A 509 20.70 -19.61 -4.28
C LYS A 509 21.74 -20.28 -3.39
N LEU A 510 21.31 -20.78 -2.25
CA LEU A 510 22.16 -21.39 -1.22
C LEU A 510 21.64 -22.77 -0.82
N SER A 511 22.56 -23.61 -0.38
CA SER A 511 22.29 -24.82 0.40
C SER A 511 22.92 -24.64 1.78
N LEU A 512 22.09 -24.57 2.82
CA LEU A 512 22.50 -24.28 4.18
C LEU A 512 22.39 -25.53 5.04
N VAL A 513 23.40 -25.76 5.89
CA VAL A 513 23.50 -26.95 6.75
C VAL A 513 23.54 -26.53 8.20
N ASP A 514 22.69 -27.18 9.00
CA ASP A 514 22.68 -27.07 10.46
C ASP A 514 22.58 -28.49 11.05
N GLY A 515 23.66 -28.94 11.68
CA GLY A 515 23.82 -30.32 12.11
C GLY A 515 23.71 -31.32 10.95
N ARG A 516 22.62 -32.10 10.92
CA ARG A 516 22.34 -33.11 9.88
C ARG A 516 21.32 -32.64 8.84
N ILE A 517 20.68 -31.49 9.05
CA ILE A 517 19.61 -30.98 8.18
C ILE A 517 20.22 -30.07 7.11
N VAL A 518 19.67 -30.16 5.90
CA VAL A 518 20.04 -29.31 4.77
C VAL A 518 18.79 -28.60 4.28
N TRP A 519 18.89 -27.28 4.14
CA TRP A 519 17.84 -26.44 3.62
C TRP A 519 18.27 -25.75 2.33
N ASP A 520 17.39 -25.78 1.33
CA ASP A 520 17.51 -24.87 0.19
C ASP A 520 17.09 -23.47 0.60
N ALA A 521 17.81 -22.46 0.11
CA ALA A 521 17.53 -21.06 0.41
C ALA A 521 17.69 -20.16 -0.81
N ILE A 522 16.93 -19.08 -0.88
CA ILE A 522 17.00 -18.06 -1.92
C ILE A 522 17.09 -16.67 -1.28
N ALA A 523 18.06 -15.86 -1.70
CA ALA A 523 18.20 -14.46 -1.33
C ALA A 523 18.03 -13.60 -2.58
N PHE A 524 16.89 -12.94 -2.71
CA PHE A 524 16.59 -12.13 -3.90
C PHE A 524 17.44 -10.85 -3.92
N ARG A 525 18.02 -10.50 -5.08
CA ARG A 525 18.82 -9.29 -5.31
C ARG A 525 20.12 -9.23 -4.47
N GLN A 526 20.58 -10.40 -4.01
CA GLN A 526 21.73 -10.57 -3.14
C GLN A 526 22.85 -11.38 -3.82
N GLY A 527 22.84 -11.50 -5.15
CA GLY A 527 23.85 -12.21 -5.92
C GLY A 527 25.29 -11.71 -5.69
N HIS A 528 25.46 -10.42 -5.37
CA HIS A 528 26.78 -9.81 -5.12
C HIS A 528 27.52 -10.42 -3.92
N HIS A 529 26.83 -11.01 -2.94
CA HIS A 529 27.47 -11.67 -1.80
C HIS A 529 28.31 -12.89 -2.19
N ILE A 530 28.13 -13.46 -3.40
CA ILE A 530 28.85 -14.66 -3.83
C ILE A 530 30.37 -14.49 -3.78
N GLN A 531 30.88 -13.28 -4.05
CA GLN A 531 32.32 -13.01 -4.14
C GLN A 531 33.02 -13.17 -2.78
N ASN A 532 32.31 -12.88 -1.69
CA ASN A 532 32.84 -12.87 -0.33
C ASN A 532 32.04 -13.80 0.59
N MET A 533 31.46 -14.87 0.04
CA MET A 533 30.59 -15.77 0.80
C MET A 533 31.39 -16.55 1.87
N PRO A 534 31.15 -16.34 3.17
CA PRO A 534 31.89 -17.04 4.20
C PRO A 534 31.38 -18.48 4.34
N ARG A 535 32.20 -19.35 4.95
CA ARG A 535 31.84 -20.75 5.20
C ARG A 535 30.67 -20.90 6.18
N PHE A 536 30.57 -19.98 7.14
CA PHE A 536 29.50 -19.95 8.14
C PHE A 536 28.85 -18.58 8.15
N VAL A 537 27.52 -18.58 8.21
CA VAL A 537 26.70 -17.36 8.19
C VAL A 537 25.68 -17.39 9.32
N ASP A 538 25.32 -16.22 9.82
CA ASP A 538 24.02 -16.01 10.44
C ASP A 538 23.03 -15.65 9.33
N VAL A 539 21.79 -16.15 9.42
CA VAL A 539 20.77 -15.95 8.39
C VAL A 539 19.46 -15.47 9.02
N LEU A 540 18.94 -14.36 8.49
CA LEU A 540 17.59 -13.87 8.75
C LEU A 540 16.68 -14.31 7.60
N TYR A 541 15.64 -15.08 7.89
CA TYR A 541 14.83 -15.73 6.86
C TYR A 541 13.36 -15.86 7.25
N THR A 542 12.52 -16.16 6.27
CA THR A 542 11.19 -16.73 6.47
C THR A 542 11.07 -18.03 5.66
N LEU A 543 10.05 -18.84 5.93
CA LEU A 543 9.78 -20.07 5.18
C LEU A 543 8.79 -19.79 4.06
N GLU A 544 9.06 -20.28 2.87
CA GLU A 544 8.14 -20.20 1.74
C GLU A 544 8.03 -21.53 0.99
N GLN A 545 6.92 -21.70 0.28
CA GLN A 545 6.73 -22.81 -0.64
C GLN A 545 7.25 -22.45 -2.02
N ASN A 546 8.13 -23.29 -2.55
CA ASN A 546 8.63 -23.17 -3.91
C ASN A 546 7.95 -24.23 -4.79
N THR A 547 7.17 -23.79 -5.77
CA THR A 547 6.56 -24.69 -6.76
C THR A 547 7.33 -24.58 -8.08
N TYR A 548 8.07 -25.63 -8.43
CA TYR A 548 8.85 -25.69 -9.66
C TYR A 548 8.58 -27.01 -10.40
N ASN A 549 8.27 -26.93 -11.70
CA ASN A 549 7.90 -28.09 -12.54
C ASN A 549 6.83 -29.01 -11.92
N GLY A 550 5.86 -28.44 -11.21
CA GLY A 550 4.78 -29.18 -10.57
C GLY A 550 5.13 -29.80 -9.20
N ASN A 551 6.40 -29.75 -8.79
CA ASN A 551 6.83 -30.17 -7.45
C ASN A 551 6.85 -28.98 -6.50
N THR A 552 6.24 -29.13 -5.33
CA THR A 552 6.24 -28.12 -4.26
C THR A 552 7.19 -28.55 -3.17
N THR A 553 8.22 -27.75 -2.89
CA THR A 553 9.16 -27.96 -1.79
C THR A 553 9.14 -26.77 -0.84
N LEU A 554 9.63 -26.95 0.38
CA LEU A 554 9.88 -25.84 1.29
C LEU A 554 11.29 -25.31 1.06
N GLN A 555 11.45 -23.99 1.13
CA GLN A 555 12.75 -23.33 1.10
C GLN A 555 12.77 -22.13 2.05
N LEU A 556 13.97 -21.70 2.40
CA LEU A 556 14.18 -20.46 3.15
C LEU A 556 14.21 -19.28 2.18
N ARG A 557 13.36 -18.28 2.39
CA ARG A 557 13.53 -16.96 1.77
C ARG A 557 14.40 -16.11 2.69
N VAL A 558 15.65 -15.92 2.28
CA VAL A 558 16.64 -15.13 3.02
C VAL A 558 16.33 -13.65 2.83
N ARG A 559 16.10 -12.96 3.94
CA ARG A 559 15.95 -11.51 4.00
C ARG A 559 17.30 -10.82 4.07
N ASP A 560 18.21 -11.38 4.86
CA ASP A 560 19.55 -10.85 5.09
C ASP A 560 20.48 -11.97 5.58
N LEU A 561 21.77 -11.87 5.29
CA LEU A 561 22.79 -12.79 5.77
C LEU A 561 24.06 -12.03 6.12
N LYS A 562 24.78 -12.49 7.13
CA LYS A 562 26.06 -11.92 7.54
C LYS A 562 27.02 -13.02 7.97
N PRO A 563 28.35 -12.76 7.97
CA PRO A 563 29.31 -13.70 8.55
C PRO A 563 28.90 -14.07 9.97
N ALA A 564 29.01 -15.36 10.32
CA ALA A 564 28.72 -15.83 11.67
C ALA A 564 29.63 -15.10 12.69
N GLN A 565 29.04 -14.67 13.80
CA GLN A 565 29.74 -14.00 14.91
C GLN A 565 30.29 -14.99 15.92
#